data_AF-A0A3D0Z4T6-F1
#
_entry.id   AF-A0A3D0Z4T6-F1
#
_cell.length_a   1.000
_cell.length_b   1.000
_cell.length_c   1.000
_cell.angle_alpha   90.00
_cell.angle_beta   90.00
_cell.angle_gamma   90.00
#
_symmetry.space_group_name_H-M   'P 1'
#
loop_
_entity.id
_entity.type
_entity.pdbx_description
1 polymer ?
#
loop_
_entity_poly.entity_id
_entity_poly.type
_entity_poly.pdbx_seq_one_letter_code
_entity_poly.pdbx_strand_id
1 'polypeptide(L)' 'AESFTELRTAAIDKALKYLLETWLPGHKLHIQPFSAEKYTDITDEASGMEIWVQLIAAE' A
#
# COMPACT_ATOMS: atom_id res chain seq x y z
N ALA A 1 17.58 -14.53 -10.30
CA ALA A 1 16.95 -14.01 -9.07
C ALA A 1 16.50 -12.59 -9.38
N GLU A 2 15.30 -12.20 -8.95
CA GLU A 2 14.81 -10.83 -9.10
C GLU A 2 15.59 -9.89 -8.16
N SER A 3 15.73 -8.63 -8.56
CA SER A 3 16.34 -7.57 -7.75
C SER A 3 15.40 -7.13 -6.63
N PHE A 4 15.97 -6.53 -5.57
CA PHE A 4 15.17 -5.94 -4.48
C PHE A 4 14.14 -4.93 -4.99
N THR A 5 14.52 -4.10 -5.96
CA THR A 5 13.63 -3.11 -6.58
C THR A 5 12.46 -3.77 -7.30
N GLU A 6 12.71 -4.85 -8.06
CA GLU A 6 11.64 -5.59 -8.76
C GLU A 6 10.68 -6.25 -7.77
N LEU A 7 11.21 -6.92 -6.74
CA LEU A 7 10.41 -7.54 -5.70
C LEU A 7 9.55 -6.53 -4.93
N ARG A 8 10.15 -5.39 -4.55
CA ARG A 8 9.44 -4.29 -3.88
C ARG A 8 8.33 -3.73 -4.75
N THR A 9 8.62 -3.47 -6.02
CA THR A 9 7.66 -2.89 -6.97
C THR A 9 6.48 -3.85 -7.17
N ALA A 10 6.75 -5.15 -7.35
CA ALA A 10 5.72 -6.17 -7.47
C ALA A 10 4.85 -6.31 -6.20
N ALA A 11 5.45 -6.16 -5.02
CA ALA A 11 4.71 -6.20 -3.76
C ALA A 11 3.79 -4.98 -3.58
N ILE A 12 4.30 -3.77 -3.86
CA ILE A 12 3.52 -2.52 -3.82
C ILE A 12 2.35 -2.57 -4.82
N ASP A 13 2.61 -2.99 -6.06
CA ASP A 13 1.60 -3.09 -7.10
C ASP A 13 0.43 -4.01 -6.68
N LYS A 14 0.75 -5.21 -6.19
CA LYS A 14 -0.27 -6.14 -5.68
C LYS A 14 -1.06 -5.57 -4.49
N ALA A 15 -0.38 -4.91 -3.56
CA ALA A 15 -1.00 -4.33 -2.37
C ALA A 15 -1.94 -3.17 -2.74
N LEU A 16 -1.49 -2.24 -3.58
CA LEU A 16 -2.30 -1.12 -4.07
C LEU A 16 -3.50 -1.62 -4.87
N LYS A 17 -3.31 -2.59 -5.75
CA LYS A 17 -4.41 -3.18 -6.53
C LYS A 17 -5.49 -3.76 -5.62
N TYR A 18 -5.11 -4.58 -4.64
CA TYR A 18 -6.09 -5.12 -3.69
C TYR A 18 -6.77 -4.03 -2.86
N LEU A 19 -6.01 -3.06 -2.35
CA LEU A 19 -6.54 -1.97 -1.53
C LEU A 19 -7.58 -1.13 -2.30
N LEU A 20 -7.23 -0.71 -3.52
CA LEU A 20 -8.04 0.20 -4.34
C LEU A 20 -9.21 -0.49 -5.03
N GLU A 21 -9.03 -1.71 -5.53
CA GLU A 21 -10.04 -2.39 -6.35
C GLU A 21 -10.95 -3.30 -5.54
N THR A 22 -10.52 -3.77 -4.37
CA THR A 22 -11.29 -4.75 -3.56
C THR A 22 -11.61 -4.22 -2.17
N TRP A 23 -10.61 -3.85 -1.38
CA TRP A 23 -10.81 -3.55 0.03
C TRP A 23 -11.59 -2.25 0.26
N LEU A 24 -11.16 -1.12 -0.32
CA LEU A 24 -11.85 0.17 -0.16
C LEU A 24 -13.29 0.16 -0.71
N PRO A 25 -13.56 -0.35 -1.94
CA PRO A 25 -14.93 -0.45 -2.44
C PRO A 25 -15.81 -1.36 -1.57
N GLY A 26 -15.26 -2.48 -1.07
CA GLY A 26 -15.97 -3.38 -0.15
C GLY A 26 -16.37 -2.73 1.17
N HIS A 27 -15.63 -1.70 1.61
CA HIS A 27 -15.93 -0.92 2.82
C HIS A 27 -16.63 0.41 2.53
N LYS A 28 -17.00 0.69 1.27
CA LYS A 28 -17.63 1.93 0.81
C LYS A 28 -16.82 3.20 1.16
N LEU A 29 -15.50 3.06 1.28
CA LEU A 29 -14.60 4.18 1.57
C LEU A 29 -14.13 4.83 0.27
N HIS A 30 -14.06 6.16 0.27
CA HIS A 30 -13.57 6.95 -0.87
C HIS A 30 -12.31 7.71 -0.43
N ILE A 31 -11.34 7.85 -1.33
CA ILE A 31 -10.04 8.44 -1.03
C ILE A 31 -9.70 9.59 -1.98
N GLN A 32 -8.88 10.52 -1.50
CA GLN A 32 -8.22 11.48 -2.36
C GLN A 32 -7.14 10.77 -3.21
N PRO A 33 -6.72 11.35 -4.37
CA PRO A 33 -5.64 10.80 -5.19
C PRO A 33 -4.27 11.03 -4.51
N PHE A 34 -4.10 10.44 -3.34
CA PHE A 34 -2.93 10.55 -2.49
C PHE A 34 -2.64 9.21 -1.82
N SER A 35 -1.36 8.84 -1.82
CA SER A 35 -0.86 7.76 -0.99
C SER A 35 0.57 8.06 -0.52
N ALA A 36 0.97 7.46 0.59
CA ALA A 36 2.33 7.50 1.11
C ALA A 36 2.77 6.10 1.55
N GLU A 37 4.04 5.80 1.32
CA GLU A 37 4.67 4.56 1.74
C GLU A 37 5.53 4.82 2.97
N LYS A 38 5.38 3.99 4.00
CA LYS A 38 6.23 4.04 5.21
C LYS A 38 6.95 2.71 5.33
N TYR A 39 8.27 2.77 5.31
CA TYR A 39 9.15 1.63 5.46
C TYR A 39 9.63 1.57 6.92
N THR A 40 9.48 0.41 7.56
CA THR A 40 10.02 0.16 8.91
C THR A 40 11.41 -0.44 8.80
N ASP A 41 12.30 -0.05 9.72
CA ASP A 41 13.70 -0.50 9.72
C ASP A 41 13.80 -2.02 9.81
N ILE A 42 14.76 -2.51 9.05
CA ILE A 42 14.95 -3.89 8.66
C ILE A 42 15.87 -4.54 9.68
N THR A 43 15.36 -5.45 10.50
CA THR A 43 16.20 -6.57 10.94
C THR A 43 16.17 -7.62 9.83
N ASP A 44 17.18 -8.50 9.76
CA ASP A 44 17.22 -9.61 8.79
C ASP A 44 15.97 -10.51 8.83
N GLU A 45 15.15 -10.37 9.86
CA GLU A 45 13.97 -11.20 10.14
C GLU A 45 12.65 -10.55 9.71
N ALA A 46 12.58 -9.23 9.58
CA ALA A 46 11.35 -8.54 9.18
C ALA A 46 11.63 -7.18 8.52
N SER A 47 11.18 -7.02 7.29
CA SER A 47 10.93 -5.71 6.69
C SER A 47 9.42 -5.52 6.56
N GLY A 48 8.90 -4.45 7.17
CA GLY A 48 7.50 -4.06 7.06
C GLY A 48 7.34 -2.82 6.22
N MET A 49 6.27 -2.76 5.43
CA MET A 49 5.89 -1.59 4.66
C MET A 49 4.40 -1.32 4.88
N GLU A 50 4.08 -0.06 5.19
CA GLU A 50 2.71 0.42 5.29
C GLU A 50 2.38 1.29 4.07
N ILE A 51 1.14 1.17 3.57
CA ILE A 51 0.58 2.06 2.55
C ILE A 51 -0.52 2.87 3.19
N TRP A 52 -0.37 4.19 3.20
CA TRP A 52 -1.34 5.11 3.77
C TRP A 52 -2.08 5.82 2.64
N VAL A 53 -3.40 5.96 2.79
CA VAL A 53 -4.28 6.69 1.86
C VAL A 53 -5.09 7.70 2.65
N GLN A 54 -5.46 8.81 2.00
CA GLN A 54 -6.27 9.85 2.63
C GLN A 54 -7.74 9.67 2.28
N LEU A 55 -8.60 9.43 3.28
CA LEU A 55 -10.04 9.36 3.07
C LEU A 55 -10.59 10.74 2.66
N ILE A 56 -11.62 10.74 1.82
CA ILE A 56 -12.47 11.92 1.61
C ILE A 56 -13.32 12.09 2.87
N ALA A 57 -13.28 13.26 3.50
CA ALA A 57 -14.14 13.55 4.64
C ALA A 57 -15.61 13.48 4.22
N ALA A 58 -16.46 12.89 5.06
CA ALA A 58 -17.90 13.01 4.88
C ALA A 58 -18.29 14.47 5.19
N GLU A 59 -18.95 15.12 4.22
CA GLU A 59 -19.63 16.41 4.43
C GLU A 59 -20.88 16.25 5.28
#